data_AF-A0A956HAE9-F1
#
_entry.id   AF-A0A956HAE9-F1
#
_cell.length_a   1.000
_cell.length_b   1.000
_cell.length_c   1.000
_cell.angle_alpha   90.00
_cell.angle_beta   90.00
_cell.angle_gamma   90.00
#
_symmetry.space_group_name_H-M   'P 1'
#
loop_
_entity.id
_entity.type
_entity.pdbx_description
1 polymer ?
#
loop_
_entity_poly.entity_id
_entity_poly.type
_entity_poly.pdbx_seq_one_letter_code
_entity_poly.pdbx_strand_id
1 'polypeptide(L)'
;SALIDPVFSDRLALLPRSAPPGVARADLPKIDLVLITHNHRDHMDAPSLRLIGDAPLYVVPEGLGSWFRRAGFSRVVELAWWEQRELEGLAVTFVPAQHWSRRGLFDDHTSAWGGYVLEAEGLRVYHSGDTAYFEGFAEIGRRCGPIDAAMLPIGAYEPRWFMRTQHMNPADAVQAFEDLGARRFVAMHWGTFKLTDEPLDLPPQALCEAWAERGLADARREIPAIGQTLRLDR
;
A
#
# COMPACT_ATOMS: atom_id res chain seq x y z
N SER A 1 4.84 14.65 -7.57
CA SER A 1 4.51 14.03 -6.26
C SER A 1 3.50 12.92 -6.48
N ALA A 2 3.47 11.91 -5.61
CA ALA A 2 2.58 10.76 -5.74
C ALA A 2 1.84 10.50 -4.42
N LEU A 3 0.57 10.08 -4.52
CA LEU A 3 -0.26 9.69 -3.40
C LEU A 3 -0.77 8.26 -3.65
N ILE A 4 -0.56 7.36 -2.69
CA ILE A 4 -0.95 5.95 -2.81
C ILE A 4 -2.15 5.71 -1.88
N ASP A 5 -3.17 5.03 -2.38
CA ASP A 5 -4.35 4.59 -1.63
C ASP A 5 -4.99 5.67 -0.72
N PRO A 6 -5.36 6.84 -1.28
CA PRO A 6 -5.79 7.98 -0.47
C PRO A 6 -7.13 7.75 0.25
N VAL A 7 -7.09 7.81 1.58
CA VAL A 7 -8.28 7.82 2.44
C VAL A 7 -8.21 8.95 3.47
N PHE A 8 -8.96 10.02 3.21
CA PHE A 8 -9.17 11.18 4.08
C PHE A 8 -10.51 11.14 4.82
N SER A 9 -11.38 10.18 4.54
CA SER A 9 -12.67 10.04 5.22
C SER A 9 -12.50 9.69 6.71
N ASP A 10 -13.32 10.31 7.56
CA ASP A 10 -13.38 10.02 9.01
C ASP A 10 -13.98 8.64 9.33
N ARG A 11 -14.55 7.96 8.33
CA ARG A 11 -15.12 6.62 8.45
C ARG A 11 -15.13 5.90 7.12
N LEU A 12 -15.03 4.57 7.19
CA LEU A 12 -15.25 3.64 6.09
C LEU A 12 -16.59 2.95 6.30
N ALA A 13 -17.61 3.39 5.55
CA ALA A 13 -19.00 3.02 5.81
C ALA A 13 -19.40 3.32 7.26
N LEU A 14 -19.48 2.29 8.13
CA LEU A 14 -19.82 2.43 9.55
C LEU A 14 -18.59 2.39 10.48
N LEU A 15 -17.41 2.06 9.96
CA LEU A 15 -16.19 1.93 10.75
C LEU A 15 -15.53 3.30 10.92
N PRO A 16 -15.44 3.86 12.15
CA PRO A 16 -14.79 5.14 12.37
C PRO A 16 -13.28 5.02 12.22
N ARG A 17 -12.66 6.12 11.82
CA ARG A 17 -11.20 6.30 11.84
C ARG A 17 -10.75 6.55 13.27
N SER A 18 -9.69 5.88 13.69
CA SER A 18 -9.15 5.95 15.07
C SER A 18 -8.15 7.08 15.27
N ALA A 19 -7.57 7.59 14.19
CA ALA A 19 -6.63 8.72 14.21
C ALA A 19 -6.84 9.60 12.96
N PRO A 20 -6.73 10.93 13.07
CA PRO A 20 -6.93 11.82 11.93
C PRO A 20 -5.91 11.55 10.80
N PRO A 21 -6.18 11.98 9.56
CA PRO A 21 -5.18 11.96 8.49
C PRO A 21 -3.89 12.67 8.94
N GLY A 22 -2.74 12.05 8.67
CA GLY A 22 -1.44 12.56 9.16
C GLY A 22 -0.98 13.85 8.50
N VAL A 23 -1.52 14.18 7.33
CA VAL A 23 -1.33 15.47 6.66
C VAL A 23 -2.69 16.04 6.37
N ALA A 24 -2.94 17.27 6.78
CA ALA A 24 -4.18 17.95 6.45
C ALA A 24 -4.24 18.19 4.95
N ARG A 25 -5.42 18.09 4.36
CA ARG A 25 -5.56 18.20 2.91
C ARG A 25 -5.11 19.56 2.35
N ALA A 26 -5.29 20.63 3.11
CA ALA A 26 -4.84 21.96 2.72
C ALA A 26 -3.30 22.07 2.64
N ASP A 27 -2.59 21.16 3.31
CA ASP A 27 -1.12 21.13 3.37
C ASP A 27 -0.53 20.16 2.35
N LEU A 28 -1.37 19.43 1.59
CA LEU A 28 -0.88 18.58 0.52
C LEU A 28 -0.28 19.45 -0.60
N PRO A 29 0.89 19.06 -1.14
CA PRO A 29 1.39 19.70 -2.34
C PRO A 29 0.45 19.40 -3.51
N LYS A 30 0.67 20.08 -4.64
CA LYS A 30 0.07 19.64 -5.90
C LYS A 30 0.40 18.16 -6.11
N ILE A 31 -0.63 17.34 -6.32
CA ILE A 31 -0.52 15.90 -6.57
C ILE A 31 -0.47 15.67 -8.07
N ASP A 32 0.58 15.01 -8.56
CA ASP A 32 0.74 14.70 -9.99
C ASP A 32 0.23 13.29 -10.31
N LEU A 33 0.43 12.34 -9.39
CA LEU A 33 0.00 10.95 -9.50
C LEU A 33 -0.84 10.49 -8.32
N VAL A 34 -1.89 9.73 -8.60
CA VAL A 34 -2.61 8.92 -7.59
C VAL A 34 -2.51 7.46 -7.99
N LEU A 35 -1.99 6.62 -7.11
CA LEU A 35 -1.82 5.19 -7.33
C LEU A 35 -2.81 4.41 -6.45
N ILE A 36 -3.45 3.39 -7.01
CA ILE A 36 -4.44 2.56 -6.32
C ILE A 36 -4.01 1.10 -6.37
N THR A 37 -3.75 0.48 -5.25
CA THR A 37 -3.28 -0.91 -5.19
C THR A 37 -4.38 -1.90 -5.53
N HIS A 38 -5.59 -1.65 -5.04
CA HIS A 38 -6.78 -2.45 -5.28
C HIS A 38 -8.04 -1.67 -4.90
N ASN A 39 -9.20 -2.29 -5.09
CA ASN A 39 -10.48 -1.59 -5.05
C ASN A 39 -11.16 -1.57 -3.67
N HIS A 40 -10.58 -2.06 -2.58
CA HIS A 40 -11.24 -2.01 -1.26
C HIS A 40 -11.41 -0.57 -0.75
N ARG A 41 -12.31 -0.36 0.22
CA ARG A 41 -12.76 0.99 0.61
C ARG A 41 -11.71 1.75 1.42
N ASP A 42 -10.90 1.02 2.17
CA ASP A 42 -9.73 1.48 2.92
C ASP A 42 -8.52 1.83 2.06
N HIS A 43 -8.56 1.52 0.76
CA HIS A 43 -7.51 1.89 -0.21
C HIS A 43 -8.03 2.81 -1.32
N MET A 44 -9.30 2.66 -1.67
CA MET A 44 -9.97 3.37 -2.75
C MET A 44 -11.24 4.04 -2.22
N ASP A 45 -11.06 5.13 -1.49
CA ASP A 45 -12.15 5.91 -0.91
C ASP A 45 -12.72 6.94 -1.90
N ALA A 46 -13.93 6.69 -2.40
CA ALA A 46 -14.53 7.53 -3.44
C ALA A 46 -14.72 9.02 -3.03
N PRO A 47 -15.15 9.35 -1.79
CA PRO A 47 -15.08 10.72 -1.27
C PRO A 47 -13.69 11.35 -1.37
N SER A 48 -12.64 10.64 -0.96
CA SER A 48 -11.25 11.11 -1.04
C SER A 48 -10.81 11.38 -2.48
N LEU A 49 -11.12 10.47 -3.41
CA LEU A 49 -10.80 10.66 -4.84
C LEU A 49 -11.54 11.88 -5.43
N ARG A 50 -12.82 12.06 -5.10
CA ARG A 50 -13.58 13.24 -5.53
C ARG A 50 -13.02 14.54 -4.97
N LEU A 51 -12.54 14.52 -3.74
CA LEU A 51 -11.88 15.66 -3.11
C LEU A 51 -10.57 15.99 -3.84
N ILE A 52 -9.75 14.99 -4.18
CA ILE A 52 -8.51 15.17 -4.96
C ILE A 52 -8.82 15.77 -6.34
N GLY A 53 -9.89 15.31 -6.99
CA GLY A 53 -10.33 15.82 -8.28
C GLY A 53 -9.58 15.21 -9.46
N ASP A 54 -9.80 15.74 -10.67
CA ASP A 54 -9.34 15.12 -11.93
C ASP A 54 -7.99 15.63 -12.46
N ALA A 55 -7.31 16.49 -11.70
CA ALA A 55 -6.03 17.05 -12.13
C ALA A 55 -4.88 16.02 -12.17
N PRO A 56 -4.72 15.09 -11.19
CA PRO A 56 -3.66 14.09 -11.23
C PRO A 56 -3.91 13.03 -12.30
N LEU A 57 -2.85 12.31 -12.68
CA LEU A 57 -2.99 11.05 -13.41
C LEU A 57 -3.24 9.90 -12.42
N TYR A 58 -4.34 9.17 -12.62
CA TYR A 58 -4.70 8.00 -11.83
C TYR A 58 -4.09 6.74 -12.44
N VAL A 59 -3.25 6.05 -11.68
CA VAL A 59 -2.64 4.77 -12.04
C VAL A 59 -3.34 3.69 -11.24
N VAL A 60 -3.98 2.75 -11.93
CA VAL A 60 -4.88 1.78 -11.30
C VAL A 60 -4.63 0.37 -11.85
N PRO A 61 -5.06 -0.68 -11.14
CA PRO A 61 -4.94 -2.05 -11.63
C PRO A 61 -5.84 -2.26 -12.85
N GLU A 62 -5.42 -3.15 -13.74
CA GLU A 62 -6.24 -3.61 -14.87
C GLU A 62 -7.66 -4.01 -14.42
N GLY A 63 -8.68 -3.53 -15.14
CA GLY A 63 -10.10 -3.75 -14.86
C GLY A 63 -10.76 -2.63 -14.05
N LEU A 64 -9.98 -1.82 -13.33
CA LEU A 64 -10.51 -0.75 -12.48
C LEU A 64 -10.74 0.56 -13.24
N GLY A 65 -10.15 0.76 -14.41
CA GLY A 65 -10.24 2.03 -15.14
C GLY A 65 -11.67 2.36 -15.59
N SER A 66 -12.51 1.35 -15.83
CA SER A 66 -13.93 1.58 -16.15
C SER A 66 -14.68 2.27 -15.01
N TRP A 67 -14.35 1.96 -13.75
CA TRP A 67 -14.93 2.63 -12.59
C TRP A 67 -14.52 4.09 -12.55
N PHE A 68 -13.22 4.38 -12.75
CA PHE A 68 -12.69 5.74 -12.71
C PHE A 68 -13.30 6.63 -13.80
N ARG A 69 -13.36 6.12 -15.03
CA ARG A 69 -13.98 6.84 -16.16
C ARG A 69 -15.46 7.13 -15.89
N ARG A 70 -16.22 6.15 -15.37
CA ARG A 70 -17.64 6.36 -14.96
C ARG A 70 -17.79 7.35 -13.81
N ALA A 71 -16.82 7.42 -12.91
CA ALA A 71 -16.79 8.36 -11.80
C ALA A 71 -16.39 9.79 -12.22
N GLY A 72 -16.04 10.00 -13.50
CA GLY A 72 -15.71 11.31 -14.07
C GLY A 72 -14.22 11.64 -14.12
N PHE A 73 -13.34 10.68 -13.84
CA PHE A 73 -11.90 10.87 -13.98
C PHE A 73 -11.46 10.64 -15.43
N SER A 74 -10.85 11.65 -16.05
CA SER A 74 -10.44 11.65 -17.45
C SER A 74 -9.01 11.13 -17.65
N ARG A 75 -8.15 11.30 -16.65
CA ARG A 75 -6.73 10.90 -16.69
C ARG A 75 -6.52 9.59 -15.94
N VAL A 76 -6.66 8.47 -16.64
CA VAL A 76 -6.58 7.12 -16.03
C VAL A 76 -5.71 6.20 -16.88
N VAL A 77 -4.73 5.56 -16.26
CA VAL A 77 -3.89 4.49 -16.83
C VAL A 77 -4.12 3.21 -16.03
N GLU A 78 -4.39 2.13 -16.74
CA GLU A 78 -4.51 0.79 -16.18
C GLU A 78 -3.17 0.06 -16.40
N LEU A 79 -2.68 -0.64 -15.37
CA LEU A 79 -1.49 -1.47 -15.47
C LEU A 79 -1.84 -2.93 -15.14
N ALA A 80 -1.36 -3.85 -15.98
CA ALA A 80 -1.30 -5.26 -15.67
C ALA A 80 -0.07 -5.58 -14.80
N TRP A 81 -0.05 -6.75 -14.15
CA TRP A 81 1.14 -7.17 -13.40
C TRP A 81 2.36 -7.22 -14.30
N TRP A 82 3.48 -6.75 -13.74
CA TRP A 82 4.77 -6.59 -14.39
C TRP A 82 4.82 -5.56 -15.50
N GLU A 83 3.73 -4.84 -15.76
CA GLU A 83 3.75 -3.70 -16.64
C GLU A 83 4.45 -2.53 -15.95
N GLN A 84 5.35 -1.89 -16.69
CA GLN A 84 6.07 -0.69 -16.28
C GLN A 84 5.74 0.47 -17.23
N ARG A 85 5.52 1.65 -16.66
CA ARG A 85 5.36 2.91 -17.40
C ARG A 85 6.14 4.03 -16.72
N GLU A 86 6.68 4.94 -17.52
CA GLU A 86 7.21 6.21 -17.03
C GLU A 86 6.10 7.25 -17.05
N LEU A 87 5.72 7.75 -15.88
CA LEU A 87 4.55 8.60 -15.66
C LEU A 87 4.96 9.81 -14.83
N GLU A 88 4.80 11.03 -15.36
CA GLU A 88 5.12 12.27 -14.64
C GLU A 88 6.55 12.28 -14.02
N GLY A 89 7.53 11.66 -14.69
CA GLY A 89 8.92 11.55 -14.24
C GLY A 89 9.21 10.42 -13.22
N LEU A 90 8.21 9.57 -12.94
CA LEU A 90 8.32 8.41 -12.05
C LEU A 90 8.18 7.11 -12.87
N ALA A 91 9.15 6.19 -12.77
CA ALA A 91 8.96 4.86 -13.32
C ALA A 91 8.09 4.06 -12.34
N VAL A 92 6.93 3.59 -12.81
CA VAL A 92 5.93 2.88 -12.03
C VAL A 92 5.79 1.47 -12.59
N THR A 93 6.12 0.47 -11.78
CA THR A 93 5.92 -0.95 -12.10
C THR A 93 4.84 -1.51 -11.19
N PHE A 94 3.76 -2.02 -11.77
CA PHE A 94 2.72 -2.71 -11.01
C PHE A 94 3.13 -4.17 -10.80
N VAL A 95 3.16 -4.65 -9.56
CA VAL A 95 3.66 -5.99 -9.20
C VAL A 95 2.59 -6.82 -8.50
N PRO A 96 2.65 -8.17 -8.58
CA PRO A 96 1.66 -9.03 -7.95
C PRO A 96 1.62 -8.90 -6.42
N ALA A 97 0.47 -9.29 -5.86
CA ALA A 97 0.22 -9.48 -4.44
C ALA A 97 -0.73 -10.68 -4.26
N GLN A 98 -0.73 -11.30 -3.08
CA GLN A 98 -1.71 -12.34 -2.73
C GLN A 98 -2.87 -11.70 -1.95
N HIS A 99 -3.86 -11.21 -2.70
CA HIS A 99 -5.05 -10.56 -2.17
C HIS A 99 -6.24 -10.76 -3.13
N TRP A 100 -7.25 -9.90 -3.06
CA TRP A 100 -8.47 -9.97 -3.86
C TRP A 100 -9.05 -8.55 -4.09
N SER A 101 -10.15 -8.47 -4.84
CA SER A 101 -10.83 -7.21 -5.14
C SER A 101 -12.35 -7.34 -5.06
N ARG A 102 -13.03 -6.40 -4.40
CA ARG A 102 -14.50 -6.27 -4.35
C ARG A 102 -14.95 -4.92 -3.78
N ARG A 103 -16.01 -4.32 -4.32
CA ARG A 103 -16.65 -3.11 -3.73
C ARG A 103 -18.14 -3.23 -3.49
N GLY A 104 -18.81 -4.02 -4.30
CA GLY A 104 -20.22 -4.31 -4.29
C GLY A 104 -20.53 -5.78 -4.05
N LEU A 105 -21.77 -6.16 -4.32
CA LEU A 105 -22.24 -7.53 -4.09
C LEU A 105 -21.86 -8.50 -5.21
N PHE A 106 -21.56 -7.99 -6.41
CA PHE A 106 -21.43 -8.77 -7.65
C PHE A 106 -20.16 -8.44 -8.47
N ASP A 107 -19.17 -7.78 -7.85
CA ASP A 107 -17.95 -7.31 -8.53
C ASP A 107 -16.68 -7.96 -7.96
N ASP A 108 -16.83 -9.14 -7.34
CA ASP A 108 -15.74 -9.93 -6.80
C ASP A 108 -14.75 -10.34 -7.92
N HIS A 109 -13.47 -10.06 -7.72
CA HIS A 109 -12.37 -10.37 -8.65
C HIS A 109 -12.51 -9.76 -10.06
N THR A 110 -13.22 -8.64 -10.20
CA THR A 110 -13.43 -7.96 -11.50
C THR A 110 -12.31 -6.98 -11.89
N SER A 111 -11.35 -6.74 -10.99
CA SER A 111 -10.11 -6.00 -11.26
C SER A 111 -8.92 -6.70 -10.62
N ALA A 112 -7.72 -6.44 -11.13
CA ALA A 112 -6.49 -6.85 -10.47
C ALA A 112 -6.29 -6.14 -9.11
N TRP A 113 -5.30 -6.62 -8.37
CA TRP A 113 -4.79 -6.09 -7.11
C TRP A 113 -3.28 -6.28 -7.09
N GLY A 114 -2.52 -5.46 -6.36
CA GLY A 114 -1.07 -5.55 -6.40
C GLY A 114 -0.37 -4.47 -5.61
N GLY A 115 0.95 -4.46 -5.72
CA GLY A 115 1.81 -3.40 -5.22
C GLY A 115 2.42 -2.57 -6.34
N TYR A 116 3.20 -1.57 -5.97
CA TYR A 116 3.97 -0.76 -6.90
C TYR A 116 5.45 -0.75 -6.50
N VAL A 117 6.33 -0.91 -7.48
CA VAL A 117 7.73 -0.45 -7.35
C VAL A 117 7.82 0.89 -8.07
N LEU A 118 8.29 1.90 -7.34
CA LEU A 118 8.43 3.27 -7.78
C LEU A 118 9.91 3.61 -7.87
N GLU A 119 10.36 4.01 -9.05
CA GLU A 119 11.75 4.40 -9.30
C GLU A 119 11.82 5.86 -9.77
N ALA A 120 12.56 6.65 -9.01
CA ALA A 120 12.92 8.02 -9.37
C ALA A 120 14.34 8.29 -8.89
N GLU A 121 15.13 8.97 -9.73
CA GLU A 121 16.50 9.37 -9.37
C GLU A 121 17.31 8.18 -8.80
N GLY A 122 17.19 7.00 -9.39
CA GLY A 122 17.88 5.77 -8.97
C GLY A 122 17.54 5.24 -7.57
N LEU A 123 16.55 5.81 -6.88
CA LEU A 123 15.96 5.26 -5.65
C LEU A 123 14.75 4.39 -6.01
N ARG A 124 14.61 3.25 -5.34
CA ARG A 124 13.48 2.33 -5.54
C ARG A 124 12.71 2.11 -4.24
N VAL A 125 11.43 2.48 -4.27
CA VAL A 125 10.50 2.27 -3.17
C VAL A 125 9.44 1.26 -3.59
N TYR A 126 9.26 0.22 -2.79
CA TYR A 126 8.21 -0.77 -2.97
C TYR A 126 7.06 -0.48 -2.01
N HIS A 127 5.83 -0.45 -2.51
CA HIS A 127 4.60 -0.42 -1.72
C HIS A 127 3.80 -1.69 -2.04
N SER A 128 3.63 -2.59 -1.08
CA SER A 128 3.01 -3.90 -1.38
C SER A 128 1.52 -3.85 -1.68
N GLY A 129 0.83 -2.79 -1.23
CA GLY A 129 -0.61 -2.88 -1.02
C GLY A 129 -0.95 -3.93 0.02
N ASP A 130 -2.18 -4.43 0.00
CA ASP A 130 -2.61 -5.53 0.85
C ASP A 130 -2.21 -6.85 0.23
N THR A 131 -1.65 -7.72 1.07
CA THR A 131 -1.16 -9.02 0.62
C THR A 131 -0.98 -9.95 1.81
N ALA A 132 -1.23 -11.24 1.60
CA ALA A 132 -0.65 -12.31 2.39
C ALA A 132 0.81 -12.55 1.99
N TYR A 133 1.49 -13.37 2.80
CA TYR A 133 2.79 -13.88 2.41
C TYR A 133 2.66 -14.80 1.19
N PHE A 134 3.53 -14.61 0.20
CA PHE A 134 3.58 -15.42 -1.01
C PHE A 134 4.99 -15.40 -1.63
N GLU A 135 5.31 -16.41 -2.45
CA GLU A 135 6.66 -16.58 -3.03
C GLU A 135 7.08 -15.46 -3.99
N GLY A 136 6.14 -14.62 -4.44
CA GLY A 136 6.43 -13.55 -5.37
C GLY A 136 7.26 -12.40 -4.78
N PHE A 137 7.38 -12.27 -3.45
CA PHE A 137 8.31 -11.30 -2.86
C PHE A 137 9.76 -11.50 -3.31
N ALA A 138 10.22 -12.75 -3.36
CA ALA A 138 11.55 -13.07 -3.87
C ALA A 138 11.68 -12.77 -5.37
N GLU A 139 10.61 -12.94 -6.15
CA GLU A 139 10.61 -12.54 -7.58
C GLU A 139 10.69 -11.02 -7.74
N ILE A 140 9.91 -10.26 -6.97
CA ILE A 140 9.94 -8.79 -6.96
C ILE A 140 11.35 -8.31 -6.60
N GLY A 141 11.96 -8.86 -5.55
CA GLY A 141 13.34 -8.55 -5.16
C GLY A 141 14.35 -8.80 -6.28
N ARG A 142 14.24 -9.93 -6.99
CA ARG A 142 15.12 -10.27 -8.12
C ARG A 142 14.92 -9.36 -9.34
N ARG A 143 13.68 -8.99 -9.66
CA ARG A 143 13.35 -8.25 -10.90
C ARG A 143 13.48 -6.74 -10.76
N CYS A 144 13.18 -6.23 -9.58
CA CYS A 144 13.08 -4.80 -9.31
C CYS A 144 14.17 -4.30 -8.35
N GLY A 145 14.97 -5.19 -7.76
CA GLY A 145 16.01 -4.83 -6.80
C GLY A 145 17.22 -4.09 -7.40
N PRO A 146 18.08 -3.48 -6.55
CA PRO A 146 17.91 -3.36 -5.10
C PRO A 146 16.75 -2.43 -4.72
N ILE A 147 15.97 -2.80 -3.69
CA ILE A 147 14.89 -1.97 -3.13
C ILE A 147 15.44 -1.19 -1.94
N ASP A 148 15.33 0.14 -1.98
CA ASP A 148 15.83 1.01 -0.91
C ASP A 148 14.89 1.04 0.29
N ALA A 149 13.58 1.05 0.05
CA ALA A 149 12.58 0.96 1.09
C ALA A 149 11.38 0.11 0.66
N ALA A 150 10.93 -0.78 1.53
CA ALA A 150 9.72 -1.58 1.35
C ALA A 150 8.68 -1.18 2.39
N MET A 151 7.55 -0.64 1.92
CA MET A 151 6.37 -0.34 2.71
C MET A 151 5.49 -1.61 2.76
N LEU A 152 5.37 -2.21 3.95
CA LEU A 152 4.70 -3.50 4.14
C LEU A 152 3.62 -3.40 5.23
N PRO A 153 2.42 -3.98 5.01
CA PRO A 153 1.35 -3.97 5.99
C PRO A 153 1.73 -4.83 7.19
N ILE A 154 1.40 -4.35 8.39
CA ILE A 154 1.59 -5.11 9.63
C ILE A 154 0.31 -5.32 10.42
N GLY A 155 -0.80 -4.67 10.06
CA GLY A 155 -2.12 -4.84 10.66
C GLY A 155 -3.08 -5.62 9.77
N ALA A 156 -4.35 -5.64 10.16
CA ALA A 156 -5.45 -6.35 9.50
C ALA A 156 -5.25 -7.87 9.41
N TYR A 157 -4.69 -8.51 10.46
CA TYR A 157 -4.22 -9.90 10.35
C TYR A 157 -4.90 -10.93 11.25
N GLU A 158 -5.75 -10.55 12.22
CA GLU A 158 -6.53 -11.50 13.03
C GLU A 158 -8.00 -11.63 12.58
N PRO A 159 -8.64 -12.80 12.75
CA PRO A 159 -8.06 -14.04 13.27
C PRO A 159 -7.24 -14.78 12.19
N ARG A 160 -6.07 -15.33 12.54
CA ARG A 160 -5.14 -15.94 11.56
C ARG A 160 -5.76 -17.03 10.69
N TRP A 161 -6.69 -17.83 11.20
CA TRP A 161 -7.31 -18.92 10.42
C TRP A 161 -8.06 -18.40 9.17
N PHE A 162 -8.55 -17.16 9.23
CA PHE A 162 -9.28 -16.49 8.15
C PHE A 162 -8.38 -15.52 7.38
N MET A 163 -7.63 -14.66 8.08
CA MET A 163 -6.90 -13.56 7.45
C MET A 163 -5.60 -14.00 6.77
N ARG A 164 -4.97 -15.12 7.15
CA ARG A 164 -3.64 -15.52 6.64
C ARG A 164 -3.53 -15.66 5.13
N THR A 165 -4.63 -15.95 4.44
CA THR A 165 -4.62 -16.13 2.97
C THR A 165 -4.64 -14.81 2.21
N GLN A 166 -4.92 -13.70 2.90
CA GLN A 166 -5.11 -12.36 2.32
C GLN A 166 -4.30 -11.24 3.00
N HIS A 167 -3.84 -11.42 4.25
CA HIS A 167 -3.04 -10.44 4.99
C HIS A 167 -1.87 -11.09 5.75
N MET A 168 -0.69 -10.50 5.58
CA MET A 168 0.49 -10.75 6.40
C MET A 168 0.24 -10.33 7.85
N ASN A 169 0.75 -11.12 8.80
CA ASN A 169 1.02 -10.59 10.13
C ASN A 169 2.43 -9.94 10.16
N PRO A 170 2.88 -9.36 11.29
CA PRO A 170 4.20 -8.75 11.37
C PRO A 170 5.36 -9.72 11.08
N ALA A 171 5.27 -10.99 11.49
CA ALA A 171 6.32 -11.98 11.22
C ALA A 171 6.42 -12.33 9.72
N ASP A 172 5.27 -12.47 9.04
CA ASP A 172 5.17 -12.64 7.59
C ASP A 172 5.78 -11.43 6.86
N ALA A 173 5.52 -10.20 7.35
CA ALA A 173 6.07 -8.98 6.78
C ALA A 173 7.60 -8.91 6.92
N VAL A 174 8.16 -9.37 8.05
CA VAL A 174 9.62 -9.48 8.21
C VAL A 174 10.21 -10.49 7.22
N GLN A 175 9.57 -11.65 7.03
CA GLN A 175 10.03 -12.61 6.02
C GLN A 175 9.96 -12.03 4.61
N ALA A 176 8.87 -11.35 4.25
CA ALA A 176 8.72 -10.68 2.95
C ALA A 176 9.82 -9.63 2.72
N PHE A 177 10.19 -8.88 3.76
CA PHE A 177 11.29 -7.92 3.70
C PHE A 177 12.65 -8.55 3.41
N GLU A 178 12.95 -9.69 4.02
CA GLU A 178 14.18 -10.45 3.73
C GLU A 178 14.17 -10.97 2.29
N ASP A 179 13.06 -11.56 1.84
CA ASP A 179 12.88 -12.11 0.49
C ASP A 179 13.00 -11.04 -0.61
N LEU A 180 12.50 -9.83 -0.34
CA LEU A 180 12.65 -8.67 -1.22
C LEU A 180 14.11 -8.20 -1.33
N GLY A 181 14.96 -8.55 -0.37
CA GLY A 181 16.31 -8.00 -0.26
C GLY A 181 16.32 -6.48 -0.02
N ALA A 182 15.29 -5.95 0.62
CA ALA A 182 15.12 -4.51 0.82
C ALA A 182 16.08 -3.95 1.89
N ARG A 183 16.52 -2.71 1.71
CA ARG A 183 17.44 -2.06 2.65
C ARG A 183 16.71 -1.60 3.91
N ARG A 184 15.57 -0.92 3.76
CA ARG A 184 14.73 -0.43 4.86
C ARG A 184 13.32 -1.01 4.81
N PHE A 185 12.79 -1.39 5.97
CA PHE A 185 11.41 -1.77 6.21
C PHE A 185 10.65 -0.54 6.68
N VAL A 186 9.47 -0.27 6.11
CA VAL A 186 8.58 0.80 6.54
C VAL A 186 7.21 0.20 6.87
N ALA A 187 6.82 0.23 8.14
CA ALA A 187 5.53 -0.29 8.57
C ALA A 187 4.38 0.57 8.05
N MET A 188 3.35 -0.08 7.49
CA MET A 188 2.09 0.56 7.10
C MET A 188 0.87 -0.31 7.48
N HIS A 189 -0.33 0.17 7.14
CA HIS A 189 -1.60 -0.55 7.35
C HIS A 189 -1.88 -0.94 8.81
N TRP A 190 -1.64 -0.02 9.75
CA TRP A 190 -1.96 -0.22 11.16
C TRP A 190 -2.41 1.08 11.83
N GLY A 191 -3.00 0.99 13.03
CA GLY A 191 -3.30 2.15 13.88
C GLY A 191 -4.36 3.13 13.38
N THR A 192 -5.02 2.87 12.24
CA THR A 192 -5.93 3.84 11.59
C THR A 192 -7.39 3.40 11.62
N PHE A 193 -7.71 2.21 11.08
CA PHE A 193 -9.05 1.64 11.11
C PHE A 193 -8.99 0.28 11.80
N LYS A 194 -10.00 -0.03 12.62
CA LYS A 194 -10.14 -1.37 13.19
C LYS A 194 -10.87 -2.28 12.21
N LEU A 195 -10.10 -2.93 11.34
CA LEU A 195 -10.62 -3.79 10.26
C LEU A 195 -10.82 -5.25 10.72
N THR A 196 -10.15 -5.62 11.80
CA THR A 196 -9.98 -7.00 12.28
C THR A 196 -9.95 -7.06 13.80
N ASP A 197 -9.71 -8.27 14.34
CA ASP A 197 -9.86 -8.55 15.77
C ASP A 197 -8.69 -8.06 16.62
N GLU A 198 -7.50 -7.82 16.06
CA GLU A 198 -6.36 -7.38 16.85
C GLU A 198 -6.52 -5.96 17.42
N PRO A 199 -5.93 -5.67 18.59
CA PRO A 199 -5.79 -4.31 19.09
C PRO A 199 -4.98 -3.43 18.14
N LEU A 200 -5.36 -2.17 17.99
CA LEU A 200 -4.73 -1.23 17.03
C LEU A 200 -3.25 -0.95 17.29
N ASP A 201 -2.81 -1.11 18.53
CA ASP A 201 -1.47 -0.85 19.05
C ASP A 201 -0.59 -2.11 19.16
N LEU A 202 -1.15 -3.29 18.89
CA LEU A 202 -0.43 -4.56 18.89
C LEU A 202 0.53 -4.72 17.69
N PRO A 203 0.18 -4.33 16.44
CA PRO A 203 1.02 -4.58 15.28
C PRO A 203 2.47 -4.08 15.40
N PRO A 204 2.76 -2.85 15.88
CA PRO A 204 4.13 -2.39 16.08
C PRO A 204 4.92 -3.23 17.09
N GLN A 205 4.26 -3.68 18.16
CA GLN A 205 4.89 -4.49 19.21
C GLN A 205 5.29 -5.85 18.65
N ALA A 206 4.33 -6.52 17.97
CA ALA A 206 4.57 -7.79 17.30
C ALA A 206 5.61 -7.68 16.17
N LEU A 207 5.69 -6.54 15.46
CA LEU A 207 6.77 -6.28 14.52
C LEU A 207 8.13 -6.20 15.23
N CYS A 208 8.23 -5.49 16.35
CA CYS A 208 9.46 -5.39 17.12
C CYS A 208 9.95 -6.75 17.62
N GLU A 209 9.02 -7.59 18.11
CA GLU A 209 9.31 -8.96 18.55
C GLU A 209 9.84 -9.83 17.40
N ALA A 210 9.09 -9.91 16.29
CA ALA A 210 9.48 -10.68 15.11
C ALA A 210 10.82 -10.21 14.52
N TRP A 211 11.08 -8.90 14.55
CA TRP A 211 12.33 -8.31 14.08
C TRP A 211 13.54 -8.72 14.96
N ALA A 212 13.35 -8.71 16.28
CA ALA A 212 14.37 -9.11 17.23
C ALA A 212 14.68 -10.61 17.14
N GLU A 213 13.67 -11.46 16.96
CA GLU A 213 13.84 -12.90 16.74
C GLU A 213 14.68 -13.23 15.51
N ARG A 214 14.60 -12.39 14.46
CA ARG A 214 15.41 -12.52 13.24
C ARG A 214 16.81 -11.91 13.37
N GLY A 215 17.10 -11.21 14.46
CA GLY A 215 18.40 -10.56 14.68
C GLY A 215 18.71 -9.44 13.68
N LEU A 216 17.69 -8.80 13.12
CA LEU A 216 17.84 -7.72 12.15
C LEU A 216 18.20 -6.41 12.85
N ALA A 217 19.03 -5.57 12.20
CA ALA A 217 19.43 -4.28 12.75
C ALA A 217 18.23 -3.32 12.85
N ASP A 218 17.96 -2.77 14.04
CA ASP A 218 16.83 -1.84 14.27
C ASP A 218 16.88 -0.60 13.37
N ALA A 219 18.07 -0.14 12.97
CA ALA A 219 18.23 1.00 12.05
C ALA A 219 17.63 0.77 10.65
N ARG A 220 17.25 -0.46 10.32
CA ARG A 220 16.56 -0.81 9.07
C ARG A 220 15.04 -0.88 9.23
N ARG A 221 14.49 -0.74 10.44
CA ARG A 221 13.06 -0.80 10.74
C ARG A 221 12.50 0.58 11.05
N GLU A 222 11.62 1.06 10.20
CA GLU A 222 10.89 2.31 10.38
C GLU A 222 9.43 2.01 10.75
N ILE A 223 8.98 2.54 11.90
CA ILE A 223 7.57 2.50 12.32
C ILE A 223 7.09 3.95 12.42
N PRO A 224 6.72 4.58 11.29
CA PRO A 224 6.40 6.00 11.27
C PRO A 224 5.14 6.29 12.10
N ALA A 225 5.19 7.36 12.90
CA ALA A 225 3.99 7.94 13.47
C ALA A 225 3.10 8.53 12.37
N ILE A 226 1.80 8.67 12.65
CA ILE A 226 0.86 9.27 11.71
C ILE A 226 1.28 10.72 11.41
N GLY A 227 1.56 11.02 10.14
CA GLY A 227 2.05 12.33 9.68
C GLY A 227 3.57 12.51 9.73
N GLN A 228 4.31 11.51 10.22
CA GLN A 228 5.78 11.55 10.20
C GLN A 228 6.30 11.47 8.75
N THR A 229 7.29 12.31 8.45
CA THR A 229 8.04 12.25 7.20
C THR A 229 9.33 11.46 7.40
N LEU A 230 9.56 10.46 6.56
CA LEU A 230 10.83 9.75 6.46
C LEU A 230 11.60 10.29 5.25
N ARG A 231 12.92 10.42 5.40
CA ARG A 231 13.83 10.79 4.30
C ARG A 231 14.65 9.57 3.93
N LEU A 232 14.65 9.24 2.64
CA LEU A 232 15.50 8.22 2.08
C LEU A 232 16.74 8.91 1.53
N ASP A 233 17.82 8.83 2.29
CA ASP A 233 19.14 9.29 1.86
C ASP A 233 19.83 8.20 1.02
N ARG A 234 20.64 8.62 0.06
CA ARG A 234 21.52 7.74 -0.71
C ARG A 234 22.78 7.38 0.06
#